data_AF-A0A959ITH9-F1
#
_entry.id   AF-A0A959ITH9-F1
#
_cell.length_a   1.000
_cell.length_b   1.000
_cell.length_c   1.000
_cell.angle_alpha   90.00
_cell.angle_beta   90.00
_cell.angle_gamma   90.00
#
_symmetry.space_group_name_H-M   'P 1'
#
loop_
_entity.id
_entity.type
_entity.pdbx_description
1 polymer ?
#
loop_
_entity_poly.entity_id
_entity_poly.type
_entity_poly.pdbx_seq_one_letter_code
_entity_poly.pdbx_strand_id
1 'polypeptide(L)'
;MQSKSALHRTAIRSELEAETYDLLVIGGGITGCGIALDAASRGLKTALIEKGDFASGTSSRSTKLIHGGLRYLKQFEIALVREVGLERAKVHRLAPHLVTAEKMLLPILKDGSFSRLLTSFGLLIYDILAGVERADQRRMLNKADTLKAEPLLPEDQVEGGALYAEYRTDDARLTIEIIKTAIEQGAHALNYVEATDFIYDQGQVAGIEALDHLSRQS
;
A
#
# COMPACT_ATOMS: atom_id res chain seq x y z
N MET A 1 -3.19 10.37 25.59
CA MET A 1 -3.47 9.53 24.41
C MET A 1 -4.37 10.36 23.51
N GLN A 2 -3.87 10.87 22.38
CA GLN A 2 -4.72 11.64 21.45
C GLN A 2 -5.84 10.74 20.94
N SER A 3 -7.08 11.23 21.03
CA SER A 3 -8.26 10.45 20.70
C SER A 3 -8.52 10.48 19.20
N LYS A 4 -8.83 9.31 18.62
CA LYS A 4 -9.02 9.10 17.17
C LYS A 4 -10.50 9.15 16.77
N SER A 5 -11.29 9.90 17.53
CA SER A 5 -12.75 9.91 17.45
C SER A 5 -13.29 11.28 17.06
N ALA A 6 -14.46 11.28 16.40
CA ALA A 6 -15.22 12.50 16.11
C ALA A 6 -15.45 13.38 17.35
N LEU A 7 -15.48 12.81 18.55
CA LEU A 7 -15.63 13.55 19.82
C LEU A 7 -14.53 14.59 20.06
N HIS A 8 -13.35 14.42 19.44
CA HIS A 8 -12.21 15.32 19.61
C HIS A 8 -11.94 16.16 18.36
N ARG A 9 -12.78 16.01 17.32
CA ARG A 9 -12.60 16.71 16.03
C ARG A 9 -12.50 18.22 16.21
N THR A 10 -13.40 18.81 17.01
CA THR A 10 -13.42 20.26 17.25
C THR A 10 -12.12 20.73 17.91
N ALA A 11 -11.59 19.97 18.87
CA ALA A 11 -10.32 20.31 19.52
C ALA A 11 -9.15 20.23 18.54
N ILE A 12 -9.05 19.15 17.76
CA ILE A 12 -8.00 18.98 16.72
C ILE A 12 -8.09 20.12 15.71
N ARG A 13 -9.29 20.52 15.30
CA ARG A 13 -9.47 21.65 14.38
C ARG A 13 -8.96 22.96 14.98
N SER A 14 -9.32 23.27 16.22
CA SER A 14 -8.82 24.47 16.89
C SER A 14 -7.29 24.45 17.06
N GLU A 15 -6.68 23.29 17.29
CA GLU A 15 -5.22 23.13 17.31
C GLU A 15 -4.59 23.32 15.91
N LEU A 16 -5.26 22.89 14.85
CA LEU A 16 -4.82 23.13 13.46
C LEU A 16 -4.88 24.62 13.08
N GLU A 17 -5.87 25.35 13.56
CA GLU A 17 -6.04 26.80 13.32
C GLU A 17 -5.07 27.64 14.15
N ALA A 18 -4.77 27.23 15.39
CA ALA A 18 -4.03 28.05 16.35
C ALA A 18 -2.50 27.88 16.28
N GLU A 19 -2.02 26.83 15.62
CA GLU A 19 -0.62 26.43 15.69
C GLU A 19 0.09 26.46 14.32
N THR A 20 1.39 26.78 14.34
CA THR A 20 2.27 26.59 13.18
C THR A 20 2.80 25.15 13.17
N TYR A 21 2.80 24.53 11.99
CA TYR A 21 3.29 23.17 11.76
C TYR A 21 4.56 23.20 10.91
N ASP A 22 5.46 22.24 11.14
CA ASP A 22 6.65 22.05 10.32
C ASP A 22 6.30 21.45 8.96
N LEU A 23 5.24 20.65 8.91
CA LEU A 23 4.75 19.99 7.69
C LEU A 23 3.23 19.89 7.68
N LEU A 24 2.64 20.30 6.56
CA LEU A 24 1.23 20.05 6.24
C LEU A 24 1.14 19.08 5.04
N VAL A 25 0.43 17.98 5.22
CA VAL A 25 0.17 16.97 4.18
C VAL A 25 -1.26 17.10 3.69
N ILE A 26 -1.43 17.27 2.37
CA ILE A 26 -2.76 17.33 1.72
C ILE A 26 -3.05 15.98 1.07
N GLY A 27 -4.03 15.26 1.60
CA GLY A 27 -4.49 13.96 1.12
C GLY A 27 -4.22 12.82 2.11
N GLY A 28 -5.27 12.12 2.52
CA GLY A 28 -5.27 11.00 3.47
C GLY A 28 -5.34 9.62 2.80
N GLY A 29 -4.73 9.49 1.63
CA GLY A 29 -4.42 8.19 1.02
C GLY A 29 -3.16 7.56 1.61
N ILE A 30 -2.80 6.35 1.15
CA ILE A 30 -1.63 5.59 1.64
C ILE A 30 -0.33 6.40 1.62
N THR A 31 -0.14 7.22 0.59
CA THR A 31 1.03 8.10 0.44
C THR A 31 1.07 9.19 1.50
N GLY A 32 -0.01 9.95 1.65
CA GLY A 32 -0.05 11.04 2.62
C GLY A 32 0.00 10.55 4.06
N CYS A 33 -0.71 9.47 4.37
CA CYS A 33 -0.62 8.82 5.68
C CYS A 33 0.81 8.32 5.97
N GLY A 34 1.49 7.73 4.99
CA GLY A 34 2.88 7.29 5.12
C GLY A 34 3.85 8.45 5.36
N ILE A 35 3.70 9.56 4.62
CA ILE A 35 4.48 10.79 4.83
C ILE A 35 4.23 11.35 6.24
N ALA A 36 2.97 11.41 6.67
CA ALA A 36 2.63 11.92 8.00
C ALA A 36 3.22 11.06 9.12
N LEU A 37 3.17 9.73 8.98
CA LEU A 37 3.81 8.82 9.93
C LEU A 37 5.33 9.00 9.97
N ASP A 38 5.99 9.07 8.81
CA ASP A 38 7.44 9.25 8.76
C ASP A 38 7.85 10.59 9.41
N ALA A 39 7.18 11.68 9.05
CA ALA A 39 7.45 13.01 9.60
C ALA A 39 7.23 13.08 11.12
N ALA A 40 6.08 12.60 11.61
CA ALA A 40 5.78 12.59 13.03
C ALA A 40 6.74 11.71 13.83
N SER A 41 7.14 10.55 13.28
CA SER A 41 8.11 9.66 13.94
C SER A 41 9.51 10.28 14.09
N ARG A 42 9.82 11.32 13.30
CA ARG A 42 11.06 12.10 13.36
C ARG A 42 10.95 13.34 14.24
N GLY A 43 9.79 13.56 14.87
CA GLY A 43 9.54 14.69 15.76
C GLY A 43 9.10 15.98 15.06
N LEU A 44 8.75 15.93 13.77
CA LEU A 44 8.18 17.08 13.08
C LEU A 44 6.73 17.29 13.53
N LYS A 45 6.39 18.54 13.82
CA LYS A 45 5.01 18.93 14.08
C LYS A 45 4.21 18.85 12.78
N THR A 46 3.43 17.78 12.65
CA THR A 46 2.85 17.37 11.38
C THR A 46 1.33 17.47 11.40
N ALA A 47 0.77 18.12 10.39
CA ALA A 47 -0.66 18.18 10.10
C ALA A 47 -0.98 17.36 8.83
N LEU A 48 -2.14 16.70 8.80
CA LEU A 48 -2.69 16.07 7.61
C LEU A 48 -4.17 16.40 7.47
N ILE A 49 -4.60 16.79 6.27
CA ILE A 49 -6.01 16.95 5.92
C ILE A 49 -6.42 16.05 4.75
N GLU A 50 -7.67 15.59 4.75
CA GLU A 50 -8.26 14.78 3.69
C GLU A 50 -9.67 15.27 3.40
N LYS A 51 -10.03 15.47 2.13
CA LYS A 51 -11.34 16.01 1.73
C LYS A 51 -12.49 15.02 1.90
N GLY A 52 -12.24 13.72 1.74
CA GLY A 52 -13.19 12.63 1.93
C GLY A 52 -12.94 11.91 3.25
N ASP A 53 -13.20 10.61 3.28
CA ASP A 53 -12.71 9.75 4.37
C ASP A 53 -11.27 9.32 4.12
N PHE A 54 -10.54 8.96 5.18
CA PHE A 54 -9.21 8.37 5.02
C PHE A 54 -9.28 7.13 4.14
N ALA A 55 -8.30 6.96 3.25
CA ALA A 55 -8.24 5.91 2.23
C ALA A 55 -9.36 5.90 1.17
N SER A 56 -10.32 6.83 1.18
CA SER A 56 -11.50 6.80 0.28
C SER A 56 -11.19 6.94 -1.22
N GLY A 57 -10.01 7.44 -1.56
CA GLY A 57 -9.49 7.51 -2.93
C GLY A 57 -8.97 6.18 -3.49
N THR A 58 -7.90 6.23 -4.29
CA THR A 58 -7.30 5.04 -4.92
C THR A 58 -6.81 3.99 -3.90
N SER A 59 -6.45 4.42 -2.70
CA SER A 59 -5.93 3.57 -1.62
C SER A 59 -6.95 2.59 -1.01
N SER A 60 -8.20 2.56 -1.49
CA SER A 60 -9.19 1.52 -1.17
C SER A 60 -9.69 0.75 -2.41
N ARG A 61 -9.13 1.04 -3.58
CA ARG A 61 -9.60 0.58 -4.90
C ARG A 61 -8.53 -0.19 -5.68
N SER A 62 -7.52 -0.73 -4.99
CA SER A 62 -6.49 -1.56 -5.61
C SER A 62 -6.98 -3.00 -5.81
N THR A 63 -6.13 -3.82 -6.43
CA THR A 63 -6.32 -5.28 -6.49
C THR A 63 -6.16 -5.97 -5.13
N LYS A 64 -5.85 -5.22 -4.06
CA LYS A 64 -5.64 -5.74 -2.69
C LYS A 64 -4.49 -6.74 -2.59
N LEU A 65 -3.50 -6.53 -3.44
CA LEU A 65 -2.27 -7.32 -3.52
C LEU A 65 -1.06 -6.38 -3.49
N ILE A 66 -0.05 -6.75 -2.72
CA ILE A 66 1.29 -6.19 -2.75
C ILE A 66 2.12 -7.10 -3.64
N HIS A 67 2.13 -6.79 -4.93
CA HIS A 67 2.84 -7.56 -5.95
C HIS A 67 4.35 -7.39 -5.80
N GLY A 68 5.12 -8.48 -5.81
CA GLY A 68 6.59 -8.44 -5.78
C GLY A 68 7.24 -8.11 -7.12
N GLY A 69 6.45 -7.78 -8.15
CA GLY A 69 6.99 -7.25 -9.40
C GLY A 69 7.38 -8.29 -10.45
N LEU A 70 6.81 -9.49 -10.43
CA LEU A 70 7.11 -10.54 -11.43
C LEU A 70 6.92 -10.04 -12.89
N ARG A 71 5.97 -9.13 -13.12
CA ARG A 71 5.77 -8.47 -14.41
C ARG A 71 6.97 -7.61 -14.84
N TYR A 72 7.57 -6.88 -13.90
CA TYR A 72 8.73 -6.01 -14.14
C TYR A 72 9.99 -6.80 -14.45
N LEU A 73 10.09 -8.04 -13.95
CA LEU A 73 11.18 -8.95 -14.32
C LEU A 73 11.19 -9.25 -15.82
N LYS A 74 10.02 -9.36 -16.46
CA LYS A 74 9.91 -9.51 -17.93
C LYS A 74 10.43 -8.28 -18.69
N GLN A 75 10.38 -7.11 -18.06
CA GLN A 75 10.86 -5.84 -18.61
C GLN A 75 12.33 -5.57 -18.27
N PHE A 76 13.02 -6.54 -17.65
CA PHE A 76 14.41 -6.42 -17.19
C PHE A 76 14.64 -5.30 -16.15
N GLU A 77 13.61 -4.89 -15.43
CA GLU A 77 13.69 -3.88 -14.37
C GLU A 77 14.14 -4.51 -13.03
N ILE A 78 15.33 -5.10 -13.04
CA ILE A 78 15.87 -5.91 -11.91
C ILE A 78 15.92 -5.12 -10.59
N ALA A 79 16.31 -3.85 -10.66
CA ALA A 79 16.40 -2.99 -9.48
C ALA A 79 15.03 -2.78 -8.82
N LEU A 80 13.99 -2.55 -9.64
CA LEU A 80 12.62 -2.36 -9.16
C LEU A 80 12.06 -3.65 -8.55
N VAL A 81 12.29 -4.81 -9.17
CA VAL A 81 11.88 -6.12 -8.63
C VAL A 81 12.48 -6.33 -7.24
N ARG A 82 13.77 -6.03 -7.08
CA ARG A 82 14.46 -6.14 -5.80
C ARG A 82 13.89 -5.17 -4.77
N GLU A 83 13.69 -3.90 -5.13
CA GLU A 83 13.15 -2.89 -4.23
C GLU A 83 11.75 -3.26 -3.73
N VAL A 84 10.83 -3.55 -4.65
CA VAL A 84 9.45 -3.92 -4.32
C VAL A 84 9.41 -5.21 -3.51
N GLY A 85 10.24 -6.20 -3.84
CA GLY A 85 10.35 -7.44 -3.08
C GLY A 85 10.82 -7.22 -1.63
N LEU A 86 11.80 -6.35 -1.42
CA LEU A 86 12.30 -6.01 -0.09
C LEU A 86 11.27 -5.20 0.72
N GLU A 87 10.62 -4.20 0.11
CA GLU A 87 9.57 -3.42 0.78
C GLU A 87 8.39 -4.30 1.18
N ARG A 88 7.97 -5.23 0.33
CA ARG A 88 6.92 -6.21 0.65
C ARG A 88 7.24 -7.01 1.91
N ALA A 89 8.48 -7.50 2.06
CA ALA A 89 8.91 -8.22 3.26
C ALA A 89 8.90 -7.33 4.51
N LYS A 90 9.27 -6.04 4.38
CA LYS A 90 9.19 -5.07 5.48
C LYS A 90 7.75 -4.82 5.91
N VAL A 91 6.85 -4.52 4.98
CA VAL A 91 5.44 -4.25 5.31
C VAL A 91 4.78 -5.49 5.92
N HIS A 92 5.09 -6.69 5.42
CA HIS A 92 4.63 -7.93 6.05
C HIS A 92 5.05 -8.04 7.52
N ARG A 93 6.32 -7.72 7.83
CA ARG A 93 6.84 -7.73 9.20
C ARG A 93 6.21 -6.65 10.07
N LEU A 94 5.95 -5.46 9.52
CA LEU A 94 5.37 -4.33 10.25
C LEU A 94 3.88 -4.50 10.51
N ALA A 95 3.14 -5.08 9.57
CA ALA A 95 1.69 -5.26 9.64
C ALA A 95 1.27 -6.72 9.36
N PRO A 96 1.74 -7.71 10.13
CA PRO A 96 1.47 -9.13 9.87
C PRO A 96 -0.02 -9.52 10.00
N HIS A 97 -0.80 -8.68 10.67
CA HIS A 97 -2.25 -8.82 10.83
C HIS A 97 -3.05 -8.31 9.61
N LEU A 98 -2.41 -7.58 8.68
CA LEU A 98 -3.03 -7.04 7.47
C LEU A 98 -2.38 -7.50 6.18
N VAL A 99 -1.10 -7.89 6.24
CA VAL A 99 -0.32 -8.28 5.07
C VAL A 99 0.07 -9.73 5.23
N THR A 100 -0.48 -10.60 4.38
CA THR A 100 -0.27 -12.06 4.46
C THR A 100 0.22 -12.60 3.13
N ALA A 101 1.18 -13.52 3.15
CA ALA A 101 1.57 -14.25 1.96
C ALA A 101 0.41 -15.15 1.47
N GLU A 102 0.17 -15.15 0.17
CA GLU A 102 -0.82 -15.96 -0.52
C GLU A 102 -0.18 -16.69 -1.70
N LYS A 103 -0.54 -17.96 -1.85
CA LYS A 103 -0.02 -18.80 -2.94
C LYS A 103 -0.83 -18.56 -4.21
N MET A 104 -0.20 -17.96 -5.20
CA MET A 104 -0.74 -17.72 -6.52
C MET A 104 -0.45 -18.90 -7.45
N LEU A 105 -1.46 -19.35 -8.18
CA LEU A 105 -1.30 -20.33 -9.25
C LEU A 105 -1.08 -19.62 -10.59
N LEU A 106 0.07 -19.88 -11.21
CA LEU A 106 0.37 -19.48 -12.58
C LEU A 106 0.22 -20.71 -13.50
N PRO A 107 -0.90 -20.85 -14.22
CA PRO A 107 -1.08 -21.94 -15.18
C PRO A 107 -0.18 -21.73 -16.40
N ILE A 108 0.40 -22.82 -16.90
CA ILE A 108 1.20 -22.85 -18.13
C ILE A 108 0.37 -23.57 -19.19
N LEU A 109 0.06 -22.84 -20.27
CA LEU A 109 -0.80 -23.27 -21.35
C LEU A 109 0.01 -23.52 -22.64
N LYS A 110 -0.45 -24.44 -23.50
CA LYS A 110 0.21 -24.82 -24.77
C LYS A 110 0.57 -23.62 -25.66
N ASP A 111 -0.35 -22.66 -25.79
CA ASP A 111 -0.17 -21.45 -26.60
C ASP A 111 0.20 -20.22 -25.74
N GLY A 112 0.69 -20.45 -24.52
CA GLY A 112 1.09 -19.40 -23.59
C GLY A 112 2.42 -18.75 -23.96
N SER A 113 2.64 -17.52 -23.49
CA SER A 113 3.87 -16.77 -23.78
C SER A 113 5.15 -17.34 -23.12
N PHE A 114 5.02 -18.27 -22.18
CA PHE A 114 6.15 -18.82 -21.42
C PHE A 114 6.08 -20.33 -21.34
N SER A 115 7.18 -20.99 -21.70
CA SER A 115 7.36 -22.41 -21.46
C SER A 115 7.54 -22.70 -19.97
N ARG A 116 7.35 -23.96 -19.58
CA ARG A 116 7.57 -24.42 -18.19
C ARG A 116 8.99 -24.13 -17.69
N LEU A 117 10.00 -24.30 -18.55
CA LEU A 117 11.41 -24.04 -18.19
C LEU A 117 11.66 -22.54 -17.96
N LEU A 118 11.20 -21.69 -18.88
CA LEU A 118 11.36 -20.24 -18.75
C LEU A 118 10.62 -19.70 -17.52
N THR A 119 9.41 -20.21 -17.25
CA THR A 119 8.63 -19.85 -16.06
C THR A 119 9.36 -20.26 -14.78
N SER A 120 9.88 -21.49 -14.72
CA SER A 120 10.65 -21.97 -13.57
C SER A 120 11.90 -21.12 -13.31
N PHE A 121 12.60 -20.71 -14.36
CA PHE A 121 13.78 -19.87 -14.26
C PHE A 121 13.46 -18.43 -13.85
N GLY A 122 12.42 -17.82 -14.45
CA GLY A 122 11.97 -16.48 -14.09
C GLY A 122 11.53 -16.40 -12.62
N LEU A 123 10.74 -17.38 -12.17
CA LEU A 123 10.34 -17.45 -10.76
C LEU A 123 11.51 -17.72 -9.82
N LEU A 124 12.55 -18.45 -10.25
CA LEU A 124 13.77 -18.63 -9.44
C LEU A 124 14.49 -17.30 -9.23
N ILE A 125 14.68 -16.54 -10.31
CA ILE A 125 15.30 -15.22 -10.24
C ILE A 125 14.48 -14.31 -9.33
N TYR A 126 13.15 -14.33 -9.48
CA TYR A 126 12.25 -13.59 -8.61
C TYR A 126 12.42 -13.97 -7.13
N ASP A 127 12.42 -15.26 -6.79
CA ASP A 127 12.61 -15.74 -5.42
C ASP A 127 13.91 -15.18 -4.80
N ILE A 128 14.99 -15.15 -5.58
CA ILE A 128 16.30 -14.64 -5.17
C ILE A 128 16.26 -13.12 -4.98
N LEU A 129 15.77 -12.38 -5.99
CA LEU A 129 15.78 -10.91 -5.97
C LEU A 129 14.85 -10.35 -4.90
N ALA A 130 13.67 -10.94 -4.74
CA ALA A 130 12.68 -10.51 -3.76
C ALA A 130 12.90 -11.08 -2.35
N GLY A 131 13.97 -11.86 -2.15
CA GLY A 131 14.33 -12.44 -0.85
C GLY A 131 13.23 -13.31 -0.26
N VAL A 132 12.55 -14.10 -1.10
CA VAL A 132 11.38 -14.90 -0.69
C VAL A 132 11.79 -15.97 0.32
N GLU A 133 11.09 -16.01 1.45
CA GLU A 133 11.31 -17.01 2.50
C GLU A 133 11.11 -18.42 1.96
N ARG A 134 11.83 -19.40 2.51
CA ARG A 134 11.84 -20.77 1.99
C ARG A 134 10.44 -21.41 1.93
N ALA A 135 9.57 -21.09 2.87
CA ALA A 135 8.17 -21.56 2.86
C ALA A 135 7.36 -20.97 1.69
N ASP A 136 7.76 -19.78 1.23
CA ASP A 136 7.07 -18.98 0.23
C ASP A 136 7.61 -19.11 -1.19
N GLN A 137 8.79 -19.72 -1.35
CA GLN A 137 9.44 -19.96 -2.64
C GLN A 137 8.57 -20.75 -3.62
N ARG A 138 8.90 -20.59 -4.91
CA ARG A 138 8.14 -21.21 -5.99
C ARG A 138 8.09 -22.74 -5.89
N ARG A 139 7.01 -23.32 -6.41
CA ARG A 139 6.88 -24.76 -6.64
C ARG A 139 6.29 -25.02 -8.01
N MET A 140 7.04 -25.70 -8.89
CA MET A 140 6.51 -26.14 -10.17
C MET A 140 5.53 -27.30 -9.97
N LEU A 141 4.42 -27.27 -10.72
CA LEU A 141 3.39 -28.30 -10.75
C LEU A 141 3.42 -29.02 -12.11
N ASN A 142 3.13 -30.31 -12.10
CA ASN A 142 2.79 -31.03 -13.33
C ASN A 142 1.31 -30.78 -13.70
N LYS A 143 0.88 -31.22 -14.88
CA LYS A 143 -0.51 -31.07 -15.35
C LYS A 143 -1.55 -31.57 -14.35
N ALA A 144 -1.36 -32.77 -13.79
CA ALA A 144 -2.30 -33.37 -12.85
C ALA A 144 -2.43 -32.55 -11.56
N ASP A 145 -1.31 -32.10 -10.99
CA ASP A 145 -1.30 -31.26 -9.80
C ASP A 145 -1.89 -29.86 -10.05
N THR A 146 -1.70 -29.31 -11.25
CA THR A 146 -2.31 -28.04 -11.65
C THR A 146 -3.82 -28.15 -11.77
N LEU A 147 -4.34 -29.20 -12.43
CA LEU A 147 -5.78 -29.43 -12.56
C LEU A 147 -6.43 -29.82 -11.23
N LYS A 148 -5.67 -30.43 -10.31
CA LYS A 148 -6.12 -30.63 -8.93
C LYS A 148 -6.23 -29.31 -8.17
N ALA A 149 -5.35 -28.34 -8.43
CA ALA A 149 -5.37 -27.04 -7.79
C ALA A 149 -6.48 -26.13 -8.34
N GLU A 150 -6.73 -26.17 -9.66
CA GLU A 150 -7.83 -25.45 -10.31
C GLU A 150 -8.51 -26.35 -11.36
N PRO A 151 -9.59 -27.07 -10.97
CA PRO A 151 -10.29 -28.01 -11.85
C PRO A 151 -11.02 -27.35 -13.02
N LEU A 152 -11.28 -26.05 -12.98
CA LEU A 152 -12.00 -25.33 -14.04
C LEU A 152 -11.09 -24.92 -15.21
N LEU A 153 -9.77 -25.16 -15.12
CA LEU A 153 -8.88 -24.90 -16.23
C LEU A 153 -9.17 -25.84 -17.42
N PRO A 154 -9.01 -25.36 -18.66
CA PRO A 154 -9.19 -26.18 -19.86
C PRO A 154 -8.11 -27.26 -19.95
N GLU A 155 -8.48 -28.49 -19.60
CA GLU A 155 -7.55 -29.63 -19.50
C GLU A 155 -6.75 -29.86 -20.79
N ASP A 156 -7.36 -29.66 -21.94
CA ASP A 156 -6.73 -29.82 -23.26
C ASP A 156 -5.63 -28.78 -23.53
N GLN A 157 -5.65 -27.64 -22.82
CA GLN A 157 -4.68 -26.55 -22.99
C GLN A 157 -3.61 -26.49 -21.89
N VAL A 158 -3.85 -27.05 -20.71
CA VAL A 158 -2.90 -27.01 -19.59
C VAL A 158 -1.74 -27.98 -19.78
N GLU A 159 -0.51 -27.48 -19.68
CA GLU A 159 0.72 -28.28 -19.67
C GLU A 159 1.29 -28.48 -18.25
N GLY A 160 0.90 -27.61 -17.32
CA GLY A 160 1.33 -27.61 -15.92
C GLY A 160 1.11 -26.24 -15.29
N GLY A 161 1.86 -25.95 -14.25
CA GLY A 161 1.75 -24.65 -13.58
C GLY A 161 2.88 -24.40 -12.61
N ALA A 162 2.81 -23.26 -11.94
CA ALA A 162 3.71 -22.92 -10.85
C ALA A 162 2.92 -22.28 -9.72
N LEU A 163 3.27 -22.61 -8.49
CA LEU A 163 2.88 -21.83 -7.32
C LEU A 163 4.00 -20.86 -7.01
N TYR A 164 3.65 -19.63 -6.68
CA TYR A 164 4.56 -18.60 -6.18
C TYR A 164 3.82 -17.74 -5.15
N ALA A 165 4.55 -17.05 -4.28
CA ALA A 165 3.94 -16.20 -3.28
C ALA A 165 3.80 -14.75 -3.77
N GLU A 166 2.58 -14.22 -3.63
CA GLU A 166 2.33 -12.78 -3.58
C GLU A 166 1.75 -12.44 -2.22
N TYR A 167 1.61 -11.15 -1.90
CA TYR A 167 1.10 -10.74 -0.60
C TYR A 167 -0.26 -10.10 -0.77
N ARG A 168 -1.23 -10.51 0.04
CA ARG A 168 -2.55 -9.92 0.12
C ARG A 168 -2.57 -8.85 1.20
N THR A 169 -3.34 -7.79 0.97
CA THR A 169 -3.62 -6.79 1.99
C THR A 169 -5.01 -6.20 1.87
N ASP A 170 -5.56 -5.73 3.00
CA ASP A 170 -6.67 -4.78 2.99
C ASP A 170 -6.08 -3.37 2.89
N ASP A 171 -6.20 -2.77 1.72
CA ASP A 171 -5.56 -1.50 1.36
C ASP A 171 -6.12 -0.31 2.16
N ALA A 172 -7.44 -0.29 2.38
CA ALA A 172 -8.07 0.71 3.23
C ALA A 172 -7.60 0.56 4.68
N ARG A 173 -7.61 -0.66 5.24
CA ARG A 173 -7.18 -0.88 6.62
C ARG A 173 -5.69 -0.60 6.83
N LEU A 174 -4.83 -0.91 5.87
CA LEU A 174 -3.41 -0.56 5.95
C LEU A 174 -3.23 0.95 6.05
N THR A 175 -3.95 1.71 5.23
CA THR A 175 -3.94 3.18 5.28
C THR A 175 -4.44 3.71 6.64
N ILE A 176 -5.51 3.09 7.18
CA ILE A 176 -6.07 3.45 8.48
C ILE A 176 -5.11 3.14 9.64
N GLU A 177 -4.43 1.99 9.65
CA GLU A 177 -3.44 1.69 10.69
C GLU A 177 -2.27 2.68 10.65
N ILE A 178 -1.81 3.07 9.45
CA ILE A 178 -0.73 4.05 9.31
C ILE A 178 -1.13 5.43 9.89
N ILE A 179 -2.30 5.97 9.53
CA ILE A 179 -2.73 7.27 10.08
C ILE A 179 -2.99 7.18 11.59
N LYS A 180 -3.53 6.05 12.08
CA LYS A 180 -3.68 5.79 13.51
C LYS A 180 -2.34 5.82 14.23
N THR A 181 -1.28 5.27 13.65
CA THR A 181 0.07 5.31 14.21
C THR A 181 0.67 6.72 14.11
N ALA A 182 0.43 7.46 13.01
CA ALA A 182 0.89 8.84 12.89
C ALA A 182 0.33 9.73 14.01
N ILE A 183 -0.96 9.59 14.32
CA ILE A 183 -1.62 10.28 15.44
C ILE A 183 -1.03 9.84 16.79
N GLU A 184 -0.69 8.56 16.97
CA GLU A 184 0.01 8.10 18.18
C GLU A 184 1.41 8.72 18.33
N GLN A 185 2.06 9.07 17.22
CA GLN A 185 3.33 9.79 17.18
C GLN A 185 3.17 11.32 17.25
N GLY A 186 1.94 11.83 17.43
CA GLY A 186 1.65 13.26 17.62
C GLY A 186 1.27 14.04 16.36
N ALA A 187 0.98 13.37 15.23
CA ALA A 187 0.41 14.05 14.06
C ALA A 187 -1.04 14.47 14.34
N HIS A 188 -1.41 15.68 13.89
CA HIS A 188 -2.80 16.12 13.87
C HIS A 188 -3.42 15.81 12.51
N ALA A 189 -4.55 15.11 12.49
CA ALA A 189 -5.17 14.67 11.24
C ALA A 189 -6.68 14.89 11.23
N LEU A 190 -7.21 15.44 10.13
CA LEU A 190 -8.65 15.62 9.90
C LEU A 190 -9.07 15.14 8.50
N ASN A 191 -10.04 14.23 8.47
CA ASN A 191 -10.79 13.89 7.26
C ASN A 191 -11.97 14.84 7.05
N TYR A 192 -12.63 14.81 5.89
CA TYR A 192 -13.69 15.74 5.47
C TYR A 192 -13.29 17.24 5.50
N VAL A 193 -12.01 17.55 5.33
CA VAL A 193 -11.44 18.91 5.24
C VAL A 193 -10.74 19.07 3.90
N GLU A 194 -11.24 19.99 3.08
CA GLU A 194 -10.71 20.25 1.74
C GLU A 194 -9.80 21.47 1.74
N ALA A 195 -8.58 21.38 1.21
CA ALA A 195 -7.78 22.55 0.89
C ALA A 195 -8.41 23.29 -0.30
N THR A 196 -8.80 24.56 -0.10
CA THR A 196 -9.48 25.36 -1.12
C THR A 196 -8.58 26.37 -1.79
N ASP A 197 -7.59 26.90 -1.09
CA ASP A 197 -6.60 27.84 -1.64
C ASP A 197 -5.27 27.79 -0.86
N PHE A 198 -4.24 28.46 -1.38
CA PHE A 198 -2.96 28.64 -0.70
C PHE A 198 -2.87 30.01 -0.04
N ILE A 199 -2.32 30.03 1.17
CA ILE A 199 -1.94 31.26 1.85
C ILE A 199 -0.50 31.58 1.45
N TYR A 200 -0.24 32.80 0.99
CA TYR A 200 1.08 33.25 0.58
C TYR A 200 1.66 34.28 1.56
N ASP A 201 2.92 34.09 1.93
CA ASP A 201 3.74 35.09 2.61
C ASP A 201 4.98 35.38 1.78
N GLN A 202 5.24 36.66 1.48
CA GLN A 202 6.36 37.10 0.64
C GLN A 202 6.53 36.34 -0.69
N GLY A 203 5.42 35.92 -1.30
CA GLY A 203 5.41 35.17 -2.56
C GLY A 203 5.72 33.68 -2.45
N GLN A 204 5.84 33.13 -1.22
CA GLN A 204 5.98 31.71 -0.94
C GLN A 204 4.72 31.17 -0.27
N VAL A 205 4.42 29.89 -0.50
CA VAL A 205 3.29 29.22 0.18
C VAL A 205 3.64 29.07 1.67
N ALA A 206 2.78 29.62 2.53
CA ALA A 206 2.92 29.61 3.98
C ALA A 206 1.79 28.83 4.68
N GLY A 207 0.77 28.39 3.95
CA GLY A 207 -0.35 27.61 4.49
C GLY A 207 -1.43 27.34 3.44
N ILE A 208 -2.60 26.94 3.92
CA ILE A 208 -3.79 26.73 3.10
C ILE A 208 -5.00 27.40 3.73
N GLU A 209 -5.94 27.79 2.88
CA GLU A 209 -7.34 27.90 3.27
C GLU A 209 -7.98 26.52 3.16
N ALA A 210 -8.84 26.17 4.12
CA ALA A 210 -9.49 24.87 4.15
C ALA A 210 -10.99 25.00 4.41
N LEU A 211 -11.79 24.04 3.94
CA LEU A 211 -13.23 23.96 4.21
C LEU A 211 -13.54 22.65 4.94
N ASP A 212 -14.05 22.73 6.17
CA ASP A 212 -14.57 21.59 6.91
C ASP A 212 -15.99 21.27 6.45
N HIS A 213 -16.16 20.19 5.69
CA HIS A 213 -17.44 19.77 5.12
C HIS A 213 -18.46 19.33 6.17
N LEU A 214 -18.03 19.00 7.40
CA LEU A 214 -18.94 18.59 8.48
C LEU A 214 -19.52 19.80 9.23
N SER A 215 -18.71 20.82 9.50
CA SER A 215 -19.15 22.03 10.21
C SER A 215 -19.55 23.18 9.26
N ARG A 216 -19.17 23.10 7.98
CA ARG A 216 -19.29 24.15 6.97
C ARG A 216 -18.55 25.44 7.34
N GLN A 217 -17.44 25.29 8.05
CA GLN A 217 -16.55 26.39 8.44
C GLN A 217 -15.30 26.37 7.58
N SER A 218 -14.80 27.57 7.27
CA SER A 218 -13.50 27.80 6.64
C SER A 218 -12.46 28.23 7.66
#